data_AF-A0ABD3RJJ1-F1
#
_entry.id   AF-A0ABD3RJJ1-F1
#
_cell.length_a   1.000
_cell.length_b   1.000
_cell.length_c   1.000
_cell.angle_alpha   90.00
_cell.angle_beta   90.00
_cell.angle_gamma   90.00
#
_symmetry.space_group_name_H-M   'P 1'
#
loop_
_entity.id
_entity.type
_entity.pdbx_description
1 polymer ?
#
loop_
_entity_poly.entity_id
_entity_poly.type
_entity_poly.pdbx_seq_one_letter_code
_entity_poly.pdbx_strand_id
1 'polypeptide(L)' 'MFYNRGKFNMKYEQEKTFYMARGKAKMHSLSTSEVVEFEAGHLVTQPEGLECRSEVTKAVMMYIKPS' A
#
# COMPACT_ATOMS: atom_id res chain seq x y z
N MET A 1 8.76 -6.84 1.33
CA MET A 1 8.37 -5.86 2.37
C MET A 1 7.27 -6.46 3.23
N PHE A 2 7.30 -6.20 4.54
CA PHE A 2 6.31 -6.71 5.48
C PHE A 2 5.85 -5.57 6.40
N TYR A 3 4.53 -5.44 6.62
CA TYR A 3 3.98 -4.47 7.56
C TYR A 3 2.98 -5.14 8.52
N ASN A 4 3.10 -4.79 9.79
CA ASN A 4 2.17 -5.23 10.83
C ASN A 4 0.84 -4.48 10.75
N ARG A 5 -0.15 -4.99 11.49
CA ARG A 5 -1.44 -4.31 11.68
C ARG A 5 -1.21 -2.94 12.32
N GLY A 6 -1.89 -1.93 11.83
CA GLY A 6 -1.72 -0.56 12.32
C GLY A 6 -2.18 0.48 11.32
N LYS A 7 -2.02 1.75 11.71
CA LYS A 7 -2.30 2.90 10.86
C LYS A 7 -1.04 3.75 10.74
N PHE A 8 -0.66 4.10 9.52
CA PHE A 8 0.60 4.77 9.23
C PHE A 8 0.38 5.88 8.21
N ASN A 9 0.97 7.05 8.44
CA ASN A 9 1.06 8.09 7.42
C ASN A 9 2.33 7.82 6.61
N MET A 10 2.21 7.84 5.29
CA MET A 10 3.32 7.56 4.38
C MET A 10 3.34 8.56 3.23
N LYS A 11 4.55 8.90 2.80
CA LYS A 11 4.85 9.54 1.53
C LYS A 11 5.70 8.59 0.71
N TYR A 12 5.34 8.35 -0.54
CA TYR A 12 6.10 7.47 -1.41
C TYR A 12 7.15 8.28 -2.17
N GLU A 13 8.42 8.07 -1.85
CA GLU A 13 9.53 8.83 -2.45
C GLU A 13 9.88 8.41 -3.88
N GLN A 14 9.41 7.24 -4.32
CA GLN A 14 9.63 6.72 -5.67
C GLN A 14 8.44 5.84 -6.07
N GLU A 15 8.12 5.81 -7.37
CA GLU A 15 7.11 4.91 -7.88
C GLU A 15 7.57 3.45 -7.75
N LYS A 16 6.71 2.60 -7.18
CA LYS A 16 6.98 1.17 -7.06
C LYS A 16 5.71 0.36 -7.27
N THR A 17 5.86 -0.76 -7.95
CA THR A 17 4.79 -1.74 -8.15
C THR A 17 5.10 -3.02 -7.38
N PHE A 18 4.11 -3.53 -6.64
CA PHE A 18 4.27 -4.68 -5.76
C PHE A 18 3.17 -5.71 -5.98
N TYR A 19 3.56 -6.98 -5.93
CA TYR A 19 2.62 -8.08 -5.80
C TYR A 19 2.23 -8.24 -4.34
N MET A 20 0.93 -8.19 -4.08
CA MET A 20 0.36 -8.38 -2.75
C MET A 20 0.23 -9.87 -2.45
N ALA A 21 1.16 -10.43 -1.68
CA ALA A 21 1.19 -11.88 -1.45
C ALA A 21 0.23 -12.34 -0.34
N ARG A 22 0.07 -11.53 0.71
CA ARG A 22 -0.78 -11.84 1.88
C ARG A 22 -1.30 -10.57 2.53
N GLY A 23 -2.46 -10.67 3.17
CA GLY A 23 -3.03 -9.61 4.00
C GLY A 23 -4.07 -8.75 3.29
N LYS A 24 -4.49 -7.68 3.97
CA LYS A 24 -5.45 -6.70 3.48
C LYS A 24 -5.13 -5.33 4.07
N ALA A 25 -5.11 -4.31 3.22
CA ALA A 25 -4.88 -2.94 3.62
C ALA A 25 -5.85 -1.99 2.90
N LYS A 26 -6.00 -0.81 3.50
CA LYS A 26 -6.80 0.29 3.00
C LYS A 26 -5.93 1.53 2.98
N MET A 27 -5.94 2.27 1.89
CA MET A 27 -5.19 3.52 1.74
C MET A 27 -6.17 4.67 1.56
N HIS A 28 -5.95 5.74 2.31
CA HIS A 28 -6.66 7.00 2.19
C HIS A 28 -5.70 8.03 1.59
N SER A 29 -5.97 8.47 0.36
CA SER A 29 -5.22 9.55 -0.27
C SER A 29 -5.49 10.86 0.47
N LEU A 30 -4.42 11.55 0.90
CA LEU A 30 -4.57 12.84 1.58
C LEU A 30 -4.82 13.99 0.59
N SER A 31 -4.48 13.82 -0.69
CA SER A 31 -4.68 14.84 -1.72
C SER A 31 -6.06 14.76 -2.38
N THR A 32 -6.59 13.55 -2.60
CA THR A 32 -7.83 13.33 -3.36
C THR A 32 -9.01 12.86 -2.51
N SER A 33 -8.80 12.58 -1.20
CA SER A 33 -9.79 11.93 -0.33
C SER A 33 -10.27 10.55 -0.81
N GLU A 34 -9.65 10.02 -1.86
CA GLU A 34 -9.96 8.69 -2.37
C GLU A 34 -9.50 7.61 -1.40
N VAL A 35 -10.22 6.50 -1.44
CA VAL A 35 -9.99 5.37 -0.56
C VAL A 35 -9.90 4.10 -1.38
N VAL A 36 -8.76 3.42 -1.30
CA VAL A 36 -8.48 2.20 -2.07
C VAL A 36 -8.23 1.05 -1.10
N GLU A 37 -8.94 -0.06 -1.30
CA GLU A 37 -8.71 -1.31 -0.58
C GLU A 37 -8.01 -2.32 -1.50
N PHE A 38 -7.03 -3.02 -0.96
CA PHE A 38 -6.31 -4.06 -1.69
C PHE A 38 -5.92 -5.22 -0.77
N GLU A 39 -5.83 -6.41 -1.36
CA GLU A 39 -5.60 -7.66 -0.64
C GLU A 39 -4.75 -8.64 -1.44
N ALA A 40 -4.51 -9.82 -0.86
CA ALA A 40 -3.70 -10.86 -1.47
C ALA A 40 -4.17 -11.19 -2.91
N GLY A 41 -3.22 -11.26 -3.84
CA GLY A 41 -3.46 -11.48 -5.26
C GLY A 41 -3.46 -10.20 -6.11
N HIS A 42 -3.60 -9.01 -5.50
CA HIS A 42 -3.57 -7.75 -6.24
C HIS A 42 -2.15 -7.33 -6.63
N LEU A 43 -2.03 -6.66 -7.79
CA LEU A 43 -0.85 -5.89 -8.17
C LEU A 43 -1.13 -4.42 -7.81
N VAL A 44 -0.27 -3.84 -6.96
CA VAL A 44 -0.49 -2.49 -6.41
C VAL A 44 0.64 -1.59 -6.85
N THR A 45 0.31 -0.46 -7.46
CA THR A 45 1.26 0.59 -7.81
C THR A 45 1.13 1.74 -6.80
N GLN A 46 2.25 2.09 -6.19
CA GLN A 46 2.40 3.25 -5.31
C GLN A 46 3.09 4.35 -6.12
N PRO A 47 2.36 5.41 -6.54
CA PRO A 47 2.94 6.48 -7.33
C PRO A 47 3.85 7.36 -6.47
N GLU A 48 4.91 7.88 -7.10
CA GLU A 48 5.82 8.85 -6.47
C GLU A 48 5.07 10.10 -6.01
N GLY A 49 5.46 10.63 -4.85
CA GLY A 49 4.92 11.85 -4.28
C GLY A 49 3.55 11.69 -3.61
N LEU A 50 2.88 10.54 -3.73
CA LEU A 50 1.59 10.32 -3.07
C LEU A 50 1.76 10.27 -1.54
N GLU A 51 1.00 11.13 -0.86
CA GLU A 51 0.85 11.14 0.58
C GLU A 51 -0.47 10.47 0.97
N CYS A 52 -0.39 9.46 1.83
CA CYS A 52 -1.55 8.68 2.23
C CYS A 52 -1.51 8.24 3.69
N ARG A 53 -2.70 7.96 4.24
CA ARG A 53 -2.84 7.19 5.48
C ARG A 53 -3.20 5.75 5.11
N SER A 54 -2.33 4.82 5.47
CA SER A 54 -2.56 3.38 5.29
C SER A 54 -3.12 2.78 6.58
N GLU A 55 -4.15 1.96 6.46
CA GLU A 55 -4.73 1.15 7.52
C GLU A 55 -4.57 -0.34 7.18
N VAL A 56 -3.67 -1.00 7.88
CA VAL A 56 -3.39 -2.43 7.73
C VAL A 56 -4.26 -3.22 8.70
N THR A 57 -5.29 -3.88 8.19
CA THR A 57 -6.25 -4.64 9.01
C THR A 57 -5.80 -6.08 9.23
N LYS A 58 -5.07 -6.67 8.27
CA LYS A 58 -4.37 -7.95 8.38
C LYS A 58 -2.93 -7.74 7.93
N ALA A 59 -1.95 -8.24 8.68
CA ALA A 59 -0.54 -8.05 8.37
C ALA A 59 -0.23 -8.39 6.90
N VAL A 60 0.58 -7.55 6.27
CA VAL A 60 0.77 -7.55 4.82
C VAL A 60 2.16 -8.02 4.45
N MET A 61 2.25 -8.82 3.39
CA MET A 61 3.50 -9.23 2.77
C MET A 61 3.47 -8.89 1.28
N MET A 62 4.48 -8.16 0.82
CA MET A 62 4.59 -7.64 -0.54
C MET A 62 5.95 -7.98 -1.15
N TYR A 63 5.94 -8.31 -2.44
CA TYR A 63 7.15 -8.49 -3.25
C TYR A 63 7.23 -7.38 -4.29
N ILE A 64 8.40 -6.76 -4.44
CA ILE A 64 8.63 -5.79 -5.53
C ILE A 64 8.50 -6.55 -6.85
N LYS A 65 7.71 -6.01 -7.78
CA LYS A 65 7.68 -6.53 -9.14
C LYS A 65 9.03 -6.22 -9.80
N PRO A 66 9.80 -7.23 -10.23
CA PRO A 66 11.01 -6.98 -11.02
C PRO A 66 10.61 -6.30 -12.34
N SER A 67 11.45 -5.34 -12.76
CA SER A 67 11.35 -4.64 -14.04
C SER A 67 11.63 -5.56 -15.21
#